data_AF-A0AAV7FSC2-F1
#
_entry.id   AF-A0AAV7FSC2-F1
#
_cell.length_a   1.000
_cell.length_b   1.000
_cell.length_c   1.000
_cell.angle_alpha   90.00
_cell.angle_beta   90.00
_cell.angle_gamma   90.00
#
_symmetry.space_group_name_H-M   'P 1'
#
loop_
_entity.id
_entity.type
_entity.pdbx_description
1 polymer ?
#
loop_
_entity_poly.entity_id
_entity_poly.type
_entity_poly.pdbx_seq_one_letter_code
_entity_poly.pdbx_strand_id
1 'polypeptide(L)'
;MGAFIEGNLAEAKFIGDDIFPKTLLPSAGSNRSLAKLVIAERESLIAALRRHRALLFRGFDVTSVDDFERAVEAFEWEAYEIVPGSTTRVKLSERIYTANEASVDLFINFHHEMSLVICLTNPRMLLDNFRGCLVTSRL
;
A
#
# COMPACT_ATOMS: atom_id res chain seq x y z
N MET A 1 7.21 0.44 23.52
CA MET A 1 7.76 1.12 22.32
C MET A 1 7.17 0.41 21.12
N GLY A 2 6.44 1.13 20.25
CA GLY A 2 5.91 0.54 19.02
C GLY A 2 7.04 0.15 18.07
N ALA A 3 6.77 -0.82 17.21
CA ALA A 3 7.70 -1.29 16.19
C ALA A 3 7.88 -0.31 15.03
N PHE A 4 6.99 0.69 14.92
CA PHE A 4 7.04 1.76 13.94
C PHE A 4 7.43 3.09 14.60
N ILE A 5 8.26 3.87 13.89
CA ILE A 5 8.52 5.29 14.20
C ILE A 5 8.03 6.15 13.04
N GLU A 6 7.62 7.38 13.33
CA GLU A 6 7.19 8.32 12.30
C GLU A 6 8.39 8.84 11.51
N GLY A 7 8.31 8.74 10.18
CA GLY A 7 9.30 9.27 9.25
C GLY A 7 8.90 10.65 8.74
N ASN A 8 9.89 11.43 8.32
CA ASN A 8 9.66 12.68 7.58
C ASN A 8 9.76 12.43 6.07
N LEU A 9 8.84 13.01 5.31
CA LEU A 9 8.84 13.02 3.84
C LEU A 9 8.66 14.47 3.40
N ALA A 10 9.61 15.00 2.63
CA ALA A 10 9.60 16.41 2.22
C ALA A 10 8.37 16.75 1.36
N GLU A 11 7.88 15.77 0.62
CA GLU A 11 6.72 15.89 -0.27
C GLU A 11 5.38 15.77 0.47
N ALA A 12 5.38 15.31 1.73
CA ALA A 12 4.15 15.16 2.49
C ALA A 12 3.45 16.51 2.71
N LYS A 13 2.11 16.46 2.74
CA LYS A 13 1.24 17.63 2.90
C LYS A 13 0.35 17.44 4.12
N PHE A 14 -0.08 18.55 4.73
CA PHE A 14 -1.13 18.53 5.74
C PHE A 14 -2.50 18.66 5.05
N ILE A 15 -3.43 17.81 5.44
CA ILE A 15 -4.85 17.88 5.08
C ILE A 15 -5.61 18.13 6.39
N GLY A 16 -5.96 19.40 6.66
CA GLY A 16 -6.35 19.80 8.00
C GLY A 16 -5.17 19.65 8.95
N ASP A 17 -5.37 18.93 10.07
CA ASP A 17 -4.34 18.68 11.08
C ASP A 17 -3.54 17.38 10.83
N ASP A 18 -3.87 16.64 9.77
CA ASP A 18 -3.29 15.32 9.52
C ASP A 18 -2.29 15.33 8.36
N ILE A 19 -1.12 14.72 8.57
CA ILE A 19 -0.12 14.52 7.51
C ILE A 19 -0.58 13.46 6.50
N PHE A 20 -0.34 13.70 5.22
CA PHE A 20 -0.61 12.82 4.09
C PHE A 20 0.60 12.73 3.14
N PRO A 21 1.07 11.52 2.79
CA PRO A 21 0.82 10.26 3.50
C PRO A 21 1.57 10.26 4.85
N LYS A 22 1.09 9.46 5.82
CA LYS A 22 1.87 9.20 7.03
C LYS A 22 2.99 8.22 6.73
N THR A 23 4.24 8.61 6.99
CA THR A 23 5.42 7.77 6.73
C THR A 23 5.81 7.01 7.99
N LEU A 24 6.02 5.69 7.87
CA LEU A 24 6.40 4.78 8.94
C LEU A 24 7.74 4.13 8.62
N LEU A 25 8.64 4.11 9.60
CA LEU A 25 9.97 3.49 9.54
C LEU A 25 10.08 2.40 10.61
N PRO A 26 10.97 1.40 10.47
CA PRO A 26 11.24 0.46 11.56
C PRO A 26 11.88 1.18 12.76
N SER A 27 11.45 0.82 13.96
CA SER A 27 12.08 1.28 15.20
C SER A 27 13.51 0.73 15.35
N ALA A 28 14.36 1.44 16.08
CA ALA A 28 15.74 1.02 16.29
C ALA A 28 15.80 -0.34 17.01
N GLY A 29 16.52 -1.31 16.43
CA GLY A 29 16.64 -2.66 16.99
C GLY A 29 15.40 -3.54 16.84
N SER A 30 14.34 -3.08 16.16
CA SER A 30 13.19 -3.92 15.86
C SER A 30 13.46 -4.85 14.67
N ASN A 31 12.62 -5.88 14.55
CA ASN A 31 12.52 -6.66 13.33
C ASN A 31 12.19 -5.72 12.15
N ARG A 32 12.81 -5.92 10.98
CA ARG A 32 12.53 -5.15 9.75
C ARG A 32 11.59 -5.86 8.78
N SER A 33 11.10 -7.05 9.13
CA SER A 33 10.06 -7.78 8.40
C SER A 33 8.73 -7.04 8.52
N LEU A 34 8.33 -6.35 7.45
CA LEU A 34 7.09 -5.57 7.42
C LEU A 34 5.87 -6.46 7.77
N ALA A 35 5.78 -7.66 7.19
CA ALA A 35 4.70 -8.60 7.45
C ALA A 35 4.51 -8.91 8.95
N LYS A 36 5.60 -9.20 9.67
CA LYS A 36 5.54 -9.50 11.11
C LYS A 36 5.07 -8.30 11.93
N LEU A 37 5.49 -7.09 11.55
CA LEU A 37 5.08 -5.89 12.25
C LEU A 37 3.63 -5.50 11.94
N VAL A 38 3.19 -5.69 10.69
CA VAL A 38 1.78 -5.50 10.30
C VAL A 38 0.89 -6.45 11.10
N ILE A 39 1.25 -7.73 11.24
CA ILE A 39 0.50 -8.68 12.08
C ILE A 39 0.40 -8.17 13.53
N ALA A 40 1.51 -7.68 14.09
CA ALA A 40 1.56 -7.26 15.49
C ALA A 40 0.77 -5.97 15.79
N GLU A 41 0.68 -5.05 14.83
CA GLU A 41 0.07 -3.71 15.03
C GLU A 41 -1.07 -3.40 14.05
N ARG A 42 -1.71 -4.42 13.46
CA ARG A 42 -2.68 -4.27 12.38
C ARG A 42 -3.77 -3.24 12.67
N GLU A 43 -4.39 -3.30 13.84
CA GLU A 43 -5.50 -2.41 14.21
C GLU A 43 -5.05 -0.94 14.29
N SER A 44 -3.86 -0.67 14.81
CA SER A 44 -3.32 0.68 14.89
C SER A 44 -2.98 1.21 13.49
N LEU A 45 -2.46 0.36 12.60
CA LEU A 45 -2.21 0.70 11.20
C LEU A 45 -3.51 0.98 10.45
N ILE A 46 -4.58 0.21 10.68
CA ILE A 46 -5.89 0.47 10.08
C ILE A 46 -6.45 1.81 10.56
N ALA A 47 -6.36 2.10 11.86
CA ALA A 47 -6.80 3.38 12.41
C ALA A 47 -5.99 4.56 11.84
N ALA A 48 -4.66 4.40 11.75
CA ALA A 48 -3.77 5.39 11.15
C ALA A 48 -4.09 5.61 9.68
N LEU A 49 -4.36 4.54 8.93
CA LEU A 49 -4.73 4.64 7.52
C LEU A 49 -6.07 5.37 7.33
N ARG A 50 -7.07 5.12 8.19
CA ARG A 50 -8.34 5.86 8.12
C ARG A 50 -8.12 7.36 8.37
N ARG A 51 -7.26 7.71 9.32
CA ARG A 51 -6.96 9.11 9.63
C ARG A 51 -6.14 9.79 8.54
N HIS A 52 -5.08 9.13 8.10
CA HIS A 52 -4.06 9.71 7.22
C HIS A 52 -4.28 9.39 5.75
N ARG A 53 -5.31 8.61 5.38
CA ARG A 53 -5.72 8.22 4.00
C ARG A 53 -4.72 7.34 3.25
N ALA A 54 -3.42 7.49 3.53
CA ALA A 54 -2.36 6.66 3.02
C ALA A 54 -1.22 6.51 4.03
N LEU A 55 -0.61 5.32 4.05
CA LEU A 55 0.58 4.99 4.84
C LEU A 55 1.73 4.63 3.90
N LEU A 56 2.89 5.26 4.10
CA LEU A 56 4.13 4.92 3.39
C LEU A 56 5.06 4.17 4.34
N PHE A 57 5.32 2.89 4.06
CA PHE A 57 6.29 2.08 4.78
C PHE A 57 7.66 2.16 4.10
N ARG A 58 8.68 2.65 4.81
CA ARG A 58 10.05 2.83 4.29
C ARG A 58 11.09 2.24 5.24
N GLY A 59 12.14 1.65 4.67
CA GLY A 59 13.26 1.07 5.43
C GLY A 59 13.03 -0.36 5.95
N PHE A 60 11.99 -1.05 5.47
CA PHE A 60 11.72 -2.46 5.77
C PHE A 60 12.37 -3.40 4.75
N ASP A 61 12.56 -4.65 5.15
CA ASP A 61 13.18 -5.69 4.31
C ASP A 61 12.14 -6.32 3.37
N VAL A 62 11.69 -5.53 2.38
CA VAL A 62 10.80 -5.97 1.31
C VAL A 62 11.60 -5.96 0.01
N THR A 63 12.26 -7.07 -0.30
CA THR A 63 13.25 -7.15 -1.39
C THR A 63 12.84 -8.05 -2.56
N SER A 64 11.73 -8.78 -2.41
CA SER A 64 11.21 -9.72 -3.38
C SER A 64 9.69 -9.63 -3.49
N VAL A 65 9.12 -10.27 -4.53
CA VAL A 65 7.66 -10.42 -4.68
C VAL A 65 7.08 -11.15 -3.47
N ASP A 66 7.73 -12.22 -3.01
CA ASP A 66 7.30 -13.00 -1.83
C ASP A 66 7.28 -12.16 -0.54
N ASP A 67 8.29 -11.31 -0.33
CA ASP A 67 8.30 -10.42 0.84
C ASP A 67 7.13 -9.43 0.81
N PHE A 68 6.83 -8.91 -0.39
CA PHE A 68 5.72 -7.99 -0.59
C PHE A 68 4.38 -8.70 -0.41
N GLU A 69 4.22 -9.90 -0.96
CA GLU A 69 3.00 -10.70 -0.79
C GLU A 69 2.74 -11.02 0.68
N ARG A 70 3.74 -11.45 1.45
CA ARG A 70 3.60 -11.66 2.90
C ARG A 70 3.15 -10.39 3.64
N ALA A 71 3.61 -9.22 3.20
CA ALA A 71 3.18 -7.95 3.78
C ALA A 71 1.72 -7.61 3.41
N VAL A 72 1.28 -7.93 2.18
CA VAL A 72 -0.12 -7.78 1.76
C VAL A 72 -1.03 -8.74 2.53
N GLU A 73 -0.63 -10.01 2.67
CA GLU A 73 -1.37 -11.03 3.41
C GLU A 73 -1.51 -10.70 4.90
N ALA A 74 -0.49 -10.08 5.50
CA ALA A 74 -0.50 -9.68 6.92
C ALA A 74 -1.63 -8.71 7.30
N PHE A 75 -2.19 -7.97 6.33
CA PHE A 75 -3.35 -7.11 6.56
C PHE A 75 -4.68 -7.88 6.63
N GLU A 76 -4.69 -9.17 6.26
CA GLU A 76 -5.88 -10.05 6.29
C GLU A 76 -7.07 -9.51 5.47
N TRP A 77 -6.80 -8.74 4.42
CA TRP A 77 -7.83 -8.34 3.46
C TRP A 77 -8.02 -9.39 2.38
N GLU A 78 -9.27 -9.52 1.93
CA GLU A 78 -9.60 -10.32 0.75
C GLU A 78 -9.00 -9.66 -0.50
N ALA A 79 -8.36 -10.48 -1.33
CA ALA A 79 -7.82 -10.01 -2.60
C ALA A 79 -8.96 -9.70 -3.56
N TYR A 80 -8.82 -8.63 -4.34
CA TYR A 80 -9.73 -8.37 -5.43
C TYR A 80 -9.41 -9.32 -6.59
N GLU A 81 -10.39 -10.09 -7.03
CA GLU A 81 -10.24 -10.96 -8.20
C GLU A 81 -10.33 -10.13 -9.48
N ILE A 82 -9.23 -10.08 -10.24
CA ILE A 82 -9.21 -9.37 -11.52
C ILE A 82 -10.14 -10.10 -12.50
N VAL A 83 -11.15 -9.39 -12.98
CA VAL A 83 -12.01 -9.88 -14.05
C VAL A 83 -11.18 -10.02 -15.34
N PRO A 84 -11.17 -11.20 -15.99
CA PRO A 84 -10.44 -11.43 -17.23
C PRO A 84 -10.80 -10.40 -18.31
N GLY A 85 -9.77 -9.85 -18.98
CA GLY A 85 -9.93 -8.94 -20.13
C GLY A 85 -9.95 -7.44 -19.80
N SER A 86 -9.74 -7.03 -18.55
CA SER A 86 -9.81 -5.62 -18.13
C SER A 86 -8.54 -4.79 -18.41
N THR A 87 -7.34 -5.37 -18.35
CA THR A 87 -6.04 -4.74 -18.69
C THR A 87 -4.94 -5.81 -18.92
N THR A 88 -3.84 -5.48 -19.62
CA THR A 88 -2.64 -6.33 -19.68
C THR A 88 -1.80 -6.16 -18.40
N ARG A 89 -2.14 -6.91 -17.35
CA ARG A 89 -1.32 -7.01 -16.13
C ARG A 89 -0.70 -8.39 -16.05
N VAL A 90 0.56 -8.45 -15.66
CA VAL A 90 1.27 -9.71 -15.42
C VAL A 90 1.06 -10.11 -13.97
N LYS A 91 0.45 -11.28 -13.74
CA LYS A 91 0.36 -11.90 -12.41
C LYS A 91 1.75 -12.37 -12.00
N LEU A 92 2.32 -11.77 -10.96
CA LEU A 92 3.62 -12.16 -10.42
C LEU A 92 3.50 -13.22 -9.33
N SER A 93 2.39 -13.18 -8.57
CA SER A 93 2.03 -14.16 -7.55
C SER A 93 0.53 -14.09 -7.25
N GLU A 94 0.01 -14.74 -6.20
CA GLU A 94 -1.44 -14.88 -5.99
C GLU A 94 -2.18 -13.54 -5.93
N ARG A 95 -1.63 -12.57 -5.21
CA ARG A 95 -2.24 -11.25 -4.98
C ARG A 95 -1.45 -10.10 -5.61
N ILE A 96 -0.30 -10.39 -6.22
CA ILE A 96 0.61 -9.37 -6.76
C ILE A 96 0.59 -9.36 -8.28
N TYR A 97 0.37 -8.18 -8.84
CA TYR A 97 0.32 -7.92 -10.27
C TYR A 97 1.18 -6.70 -10.61
N THR A 98 1.69 -6.63 -11.84
CA THR A 98 2.22 -5.37 -12.38
C THR A 98 1.09 -4.36 -12.60
N ALA A 99 1.37 -3.05 -12.48
CA ALA A 99 0.34 -2.01 -12.51
C ALA A 99 -0.13 -1.64 -13.93
N ASN A 100 0.79 -1.23 -14.81
CA ASN A 100 0.52 -0.91 -16.20
C ASN A 100 1.71 -1.25 -17.11
N GLU A 101 1.44 -1.42 -18.40
CA GLU A 101 2.44 -1.52 -19.47
C GLU A 101 2.49 -0.24 -20.32
N ALA A 102 1.92 0.86 -19.81
CA ALA A 102 1.94 2.13 -20.53
C ALA A 102 3.40 2.62 -20.65
N SER A 103 3.70 3.28 -21.77
CA SER A 103 5.03 3.88 -21.97
C SER A 103 5.36 4.82 -20.81
N VAL A 104 6.63 4.83 -20.38
CA VAL A 104 7.15 5.72 -19.33
C VAL A 104 7.05 7.21 -19.70
N ASP A 105 6.87 7.53 -20.98
CA ASP A 105 6.70 8.91 -21.48
C ASP A 105 5.26 9.41 -21.33
N LEU A 106 4.31 8.52 -21.01
CA LEU A 106 2.90 8.87 -20.88
C LEU A 106 2.58 9.33 -19.46
N PHE A 107 1.99 10.51 -19.37
CA PHE A 107 1.42 11.00 -18.13
C PHE A 107 0.12 10.27 -17.80
N ILE A 108 0.06 9.66 -16.61
CA ILE A 108 -1.15 9.02 -16.09
C ILE A 108 -1.93 10.07 -15.28
N ASN A 109 -3.11 10.44 -15.76
CA ASN A 109 -3.98 11.39 -15.06
C ASN A 109 -4.44 10.85 -13.69
N PHE A 110 -4.75 11.74 -12.75
CA PHE A 110 -5.34 11.35 -11.48
C PHE A 110 -6.70 10.68 -11.71
N HIS A 111 -6.87 9.49 -11.13
CA HIS A 111 -8.10 8.74 -11.14
C HIS A 111 -8.17 7.87 -9.88
N HIS A 112 -9.36 7.36 -9.58
CA HIS A 112 -9.47 6.25 -8.64
C HIS A 112 -9.37 4.93 -9.39
N GLU A 113 -8.65 3.98 -8.80
CA GLU A 113 -8.54 2.63 -9.33
C GLU A 113 -9.93 2.04 -9.58
N MET A 114 -10.14 1.54 -10.80
CA MET A 114 -11.39 0.92 -11.26
C MET A 114 -12.65 1.82 -11.18
N SER A 115 -12.50 3.15 -11.20
CA SER A 115 -13.61 4.11 -11.08
C SER A 115 -14.79 3.95 -12.05
N LEU A 116 -14.59 3.31 -13.21
CA LEU A 116 -15.62 3.11 -14.23
C LEU A 116 -16.18 1.68 -14.27
N VAL A 117 -15.70 0.78 -13.40
CA VAL A 117 -16.18 -0.60 -13.37
C VAL A 117 -17.52 -0.65 -12.62
N ILE A 118 -18.58 -0.96 -13.37
CA ILE A 118 -19.92 -1.25 -12.82
C ILE A 118 -19.87 -2.67 -12.23
N CYS A 119 -19.13 -2.83 -11.14
CA CYS A 119 -19.19 -4.02 -10.30
C CYS A 119 -19.42 -3.54 -8.87
N LEU A 120 -20.25 -4.26 -8.11
CA LEU A 120 -20.73 -3.87 -6.78
C LEU A 120 -19.63 -3.76 -5.71
N THR A 121 -18.36 -3.97 -6.07
CA THR A 121 -17.20 -3.87 -5.19
C THR A 121 -16.02 -3.21 -5.91
N ASN A 122 -15.76 -1.95 -5.59
CA ASN A 122 -14.47 -1.33 -5.88
C ASN A 122 -13.43 -1.83 -4.84
N PRO A 123 -12.14 -1.89 -5.18
CA PRO A 123 -11.11 -2.14 -4.18
C PRO A 123 -11.20 -1.06 -3.10
N ARG A 124 -11.37 -1.49 -1.84
CA ARG A 124 -11.39 -0.58 -0.68
C ARG A 124 -10.00 -0.02 -0.40
N MET A 125 -8.98 -0.76 -0.82
CA MET A 125 -7.57 -0.45 -0.57
C MET A 125 -6.68 -0.94 -1.71
N LEU A 126 -5.60 -0.21 -1.94
CA LEU A 126 -4.55 -0.57 -2.89
C LEU A 126 -3.19 -0.50 -2.19
N LEU A 127 -2.35 -1.51 -2.42
CA LEU A 127 -0.98 -1.60 -1.93
C LEU A 127 -0.05 -1.60 -3.14
N ASP A 128 0.80 -0.57 -3.23
CA ASP A 128 1.77 -0.38 -4.31
C ASP A 128 3.20 -0.33 -3.77
N ASN A 129 4.18 -0.78 -4.56
CA ASN A 129 5.60 -0.74 -4.18
C ASN A 129 6.45 0.12 -5.13
N PHE A 130 6.15 1.42 -5.25
CA PHE A 130 7.00 2.38 -5.97
C PHE A 130 8.04 2.98 -5.01
N ARG A 131 9.27 2.43 -5.00
CA ARG A 131 10.38 2.88 -4.12
C ARG A 131 10.04 2.87 -2.61
N GLY A 132 9.12 2.00 -2.21
CA GLY A 132 8.54 1.87 -0.87
C GLY A 132 7.11 1.35 -0.94
N CYS A 133 6.63 0.70 0.12
CA CYS A 133 5.27 0.15 0.17
C CYS A 133 4.29 1.25 0.58
N LEU A 134 3.42 1.67 -0.34
CA LEU A 134 2.34 2.62 -0.11
C LEU A 134 1.02 1.88 -0.01
N VAL A 135 0.32 2.10 1.10
CA VAL A 135 -1.01 1.56 1.34
C VAL A 135 -2.00 2.71 1.33
N THR A 136 -3.03 2.62 0.50
CA THR A 136 -4.05 3.68 0.37
C THR A 136 -5.44 3.14 0.71
N SER A 137 -6.29 3.98 1.30
CA SER A 137 -7.71 3.68 1.50
C SER A 137 -8.62 4.60 0.69
N ARG A 138 -9.69 4.00 0.14
CA ARG A 138 -10.88 4.74 -0.28
C ARG A 138 -11.77 4.86 0.95
N LEU A 139 -11.72 5.99 1.63
CA LEU A 139 -12.75 6.37 2.59
C LEU A 139 -13.90 7.09 1.89
#